data_AF-A0A140DV42-F1
#
_entry.id   AF-A0A140DV42-F1
#
_cell.length_a   1.000
_cell.length_b   1.000
_cell.length_c   1.000
_cell.angle_alpha   90.00
_cell.angle_beta   90.00
_cell.angle_gamma   90.00
#
_symmetry.space_group_name_H-M   'P 1'
#
loop_
_entity.id
_entity.type
_entity.pdbx_description
1 polymer ?
#
loop_
_entity_poly.entity_id
_entity_poly.type
_entity_poly.pdbx_seq_one_letter_code
_entity_poly.pdbx_strand_id
1 'polypeptide(L)'
;MTTRTVFIPSEHKPYYRKVPVEFEFHPGQSALQKMKNVKALQDAWSLDHPDARLLEVSTKSPEDTGRRLSPFNLTRTLYSLNKEFPVENIVQASKVLEQGGPYYDLLGTDPLSAKQDPRTTGKLEAYSLEGELYPASPDFLFYTWIYAMAVLENNLQRVLLDADAFSDIEFAGSDGNCQARACAITKSLLTQSRLKKNMTFEEFSRLFLVSDLDEVKLTPKKDFHVGPNPKKTVFSVGDWLMHPAIGQGQVMKKTPRDYTIMFRVSGPRTLRKDVVETKCSRL
;
A
#
# COMPACT_ATOMS: atom_id res chain seq x y z
N MET A 1 -31.06 0.02 -6.57
CA MET A 1 -30.27 -0.84 -5.67
C MET A 1 -28.86 -1.00 -6.22
N THR A 2 -27.89 -1.26 -5.34
CA THR A 2 -26.54 -1.71 -5.70
C THR A 2 -26.05 -2.69 -4.65
N THR A 3 -24.97 -3.42 -4.94
CA THR A 3 -24.35 -4.35 -3.99
C THR A 3 -22.94 -3.87 -3.65
N ARG A 4 -22.55 -4.00 -2.39
CA ARG A 4 -21.16 -3.87 -1.94
C ARG A 4 -20.75 -5.11 -1.16
N THR A 5 -19.46 -5.42 -1.22
CA THR A 5 -18.90 -6.53 -0.45
C THR A 5 -18.52 -6.03 0.94
N VAL A 6 -19.12 -6.63 1.97
CA VAL A 6 -18.67 -6.51 3.35
C VAL A 6 -17.71 -7.66 3.65
N PHE A 7 -16.62 -7.35 4.36
CA PHE A 7 -15.60 -8.33 4.72
C PHE A 7 -15.70 -8.67 6.21
N ILE A 8 -15.92 -9.94 6.50
CA ILE A 8 -15.96 -10.47 7.88
C ILE A 8 -14.63 -11.21 8.14
N PRO A 9 -13.96 -10.98 9.28
CA PRO A 9 -12.82 -11.80 9.71
C PRO A 9 -13.17 -13.31 9.73
N SER A 10 -12.16 -14.15 9.54
CA SER A 10 -12.28 -15.60 9.58
C SER A 10 -11.04 -16.20 10.23
N GLU A 11 -11.22 -17.22 11.07
CA GLU A 11 -10.10 -17.92 11.71
C GLU A 11 -9.27 -18.73 10.70
N HIS A 12 -9.90 -19.18 9.61
CA HIS A 12 -9.23 -19.96 8.60
C HIS A 12 -8.88 -19.11 7.37
N LYS A 13 -7.81 -19.52 6.67
CA LYS A 13 -7.42 -18.96 5.37
C LYS A 13 -8.66 -18.91 4.45
N PRO A 14 -8.86 -17.80 3.71
CA PRO A 14 -7.94 -16.68 3.49
C PRO A 14 -8.00 -15.57 4.58
N TYR A 15 -8.50 -15.88 5.78
CA TYR A 15 -8.67 -14.99 6.93
C TYR A 15 -9.78 -13.95 6.82
N TYR A 16 -10.67 -14.11 5.85
CA TYR A 16 -11.88 -13.32 5.70
C TYR A 16 -12.97 -14.11 4.97
N ARG A 17 -14.21 -13.64 5.07
CA ARG A 17 -15.36 -14.02 4.25
C ARG A 17 -15.92 -12.78 3.56
N LYS A 18 -16.41 -12.95 2.33
CA LYS A 18 -17.11 -11.91 1.57
C LYS A 18 -18.61 -12.10 1.77
N VAL A 19 -19.31 -11.04 2.16
CA VAL A 19 -20.78 -11.01 2.25
C VAL A 19 -21.30 -9.90 1.35
N PRO A 20 -22.03 -10.22 0.27
CA PRO A 20 -22.68 -9.21 -0.54
C PRO A 20 -23.84 -8.60 0.24
N VAL A 21 -23.92 -7.26 0.27
CA VAL A 21 -25.01 -6.52 0.90
C VAL A 21 -25.63 -5.60 -0.15
N GLU A 22 -26.92 -5.76 -0.38
CA GLU A 22 -27.69 -4.92 -1.28
C GLU A 22 -28.30 -3.74 -0.52
N PHE A 23 -28.24 -2.54 -1.09
CA PHE A 23 -28.80 -1.34 -0.48
C PHE A 23 -29.25 -0.31 -1.53
N GLU A 24 -30.01 0.69 -1.09
CA GLU A 24 -30.40 1.80 -1.94
C GLU A 24 -29.20 2.69 -2.27
N PHE A 25 -28.80 2.69 -3.54
CA PHE A 25 -27.71 3.54 -4.00
C PHE A 25 -28.22 4.95 -4.28
N HIS A 26 -27.59 5.93 -3.64
CA HIS A 26 -27.86 7.32 -3.92
C HIS A 26 -26.76 7.88 -4.85
N PRO A 27 -27.09 8.28 -6.10
CA PRO A 27 -26.11 8.64 -7.12
C PRO A 27 -25.44 10.00 -6.87
N GLY A 28 -24.18 10.11 -7.27
CA GLY A 28 -23.39 11.35 -7.25
C GLY A 28 -22.02 11.19 -6.60
N GLN A 29 -21.09 12.06 -6.97
CA GLN A 29 -19.67 11.96 -6.59
C GLN A 29 -19.29 12.81 -5.37
N SER A 30 -20.21 13.63 -4.85
CA SER A 30 -19.91 14.50 -3.71
C SER A 30 -19.62 13.69 -2.45
N ALA A 31 -18.82 14.25 -1.54
CA ALA A 31 -18.52 13.60 -0.27
C ALA A 31 -19.79 13.27 0.53
N LEU A 32 -20.75 14.20 0.57
CA LEU A 32 -22.04 14.03 1.22
C LEU A 32 -22.81 12.84 0.62
N GLN A 33 -22.78 12.69 -0.69
CA GLN A 33 -23.46 11.61 -1.39
C GLN A 33 -22.87 10.24 -1.05
N LYS A 34 -21.54 10.17 -1.01
CA LYS A 34 -20.82 8.96 -0.61
C LYS A 34 -21.09 8.59 0.85
N MET A 35 -21.20 9.57 1.74
CA MET A 35 -21.60 9.34 3.14
C MET A 35 -23.03 8.81 3.27
N LYS A 36 -23.97 9.28 2.43
CA LYS A 36 -25.33 8.69 2.38
C LYS A 36 -25.28 7.21 2.00
N ASN A 37 -24.43 6.85 1.03
CA ASN A 37 -24.26 5.45 0.62
C ASN A 37 -23.61 4.59 1.72
N VAL A 38 -22.67 5.14 2.51
CA VAL A 38 -22.13 4.45 3.71
C VAL A 38 -23.26 4.16 4.69
N LYS A 39 -24.09 5.16 5.01
CA LYS A 39 -25.23 4.98 5.91
C LYS A 39 -26.22 3.95 5.39
N ALA A 40 -26.62 4.02 4.12
CA ALA A 40 -27.54 3.07 3.51
C ALA A 40 -27.00 1.63 3.56
N LEU A 41 -25.70 1.44 3.34
CA LEU A 41 -25.04 0.13 3.49
C LEU A 41 -25.04 -0.35 4.95
N GLN A 42 -24.76 0.53 5.92
CA GLN A 42 -24.79 0.19 7.35
C GLN A 42 -26.20 -0.16 7.83
N ASP A 43 -27.21 0.59 7.39
CA ASP A 43 -28.61 0.34 7.71
C ASP A 43 -29.04 -1.03 7.14
N ALA A 44 -28.69 -1.33 5.89
CA ALA A 44 -28.97 -2.62 5.26
C ALA A 44 -28.26 -3.79 5.98
N TRP A 45 -26.98 -3.63 6.33
CA TRP A 45 -26.23 -4.63 7.09
C TRP A 45 -26.88 -4.94 8.44
N SER A 46 -27.34 -3.90 9.14
CA SER A 46 -27.92 -4.02 10.48
C SER A 46 -29.27 -4.74 10.50
N LEU A 47 -29.98 -4.82 9.36
CA LEU A 47 -31.23 -5.59 9.26
C LEU A 47 -30.97 -7.10 9.40
N ASP A 48 -29.90 -7.59 8.79
CA ASP A 48 -29.54 -9.01 8.81
C ASP A 48 -28.56 -9.36 9.96
N HIS A 49 -27.84 -8.36 10.48
CA HIS A 49 -26.79 -8.52 11.50
C HIS A 49 -26.90 -7.45 12.60
N PRO A 50 -28.01 -7.42 13.38
CA PRO A 50 -28.30 -6.33 14.32
C PRO A 50 -27.25 -6.14 15.42
N ASP A 51 -26.56 -7.21 15.81
CA ASP A 51 -25.54 -7.19 16.86
C ASP A 51 -24.10 -7.09 16.33
N ALA A 52 -23.89 -7.05 15.00
CA ALA A 52 -22.56 -7.04 14.40
C ALA A 52 -22.16 -5.62 13.96
N ARG A 53 -21.10 -5.09 14.57
CA ARG A 53 -20.61 -3.74 14.25
C ARG A 53 -19.89 -3.72 12.90
N LEU A 54 -20.44 -2.99 11.93
CA LEU A 54 -19.82 -2.72 10.63
C LEU A 54 -19.01 -1.41 10.65
N LEU A 55 -17.70 -1.51 10.49
CA LEU A 55 -16.80 -0.36 10.40
C LEU A 55 -16.48 0.00 8.94
N GLU A 56 -16.90 1.19 8.51
CA GLU A 56 -16.45 1.78 7.24
C GLU A 56 -15.02 2.32 7.40
N VAL A 57 -14.10 1.91 6.54
CA VAL A 57 -12.66 2.25 6.63
C VAL A 57 -12.17 3.16 5.49
N SER A 58 -12.99 4.11 5.08
CA SER A 58 -12.65 5.11 4.06
C SER A 58 -12.66 6.54 4.61
N THR A 59 -12.24 7.50 3.79
CA THR A 59 -12.38 8.93 4.10
C THR A 59 -13.84 9.38 4.27
N LYS A 60 -14.81 8.51 3.95
CA LYS A 60 -16.26 8.76 4.07
C LYS A 60 -16.87 8.10 5.31
N SER A 61 -16.05 7.44 6.13
CA SER A 61 -16.51 6.87 7.38
C SER A 61 -17.12 7.93 8.31
N PRO A 62 -18.26 7.65 8.96
CA PRO A 62 -18.82 8.53 9.99
C PRO A 62 -17.94 8.55 11.24
N GLU A 63 -17.20 7.48 11.51
CA GLU A 63 -16.32 7.33 12.67
C GLU A 63 -14.92 7.90 12.39
N ASP A 64 -14.34 8.60 13.37
CA ASP A 64 -12.97 9.11 13.26
C ASP A 64 -11.94 7.99 13.07
N THR A 65 -12.09 6.91 13.85
CA THR A 65 -11.27 5.70 13.76
C THR A 65 -11.34 5.06 12.38
N GLY A 66 -12.52 5.01 11.76
CA GLY A 66 -12.70 4.54 10.38
C GLY A 66 -12.02 5.43 9.35
N ARG A 67 -12.07 6.77 9.53
CA ARG A 67 -11.32 7.71 8.68
C ARG A 67 -9.81 7.56 8.84
N ARG A 68 -9.31 7.34 10.06
CA ARG A 68 -7.88 7.09 10.34
C ARG A 68 -7.38 5.79 9.69
N LEU A 69 -8.25 4.81 9.50
CA LEU A 69 -7.96 3.57 8.79
C LEU A 69 -7.99 3.71 7.26
N SER A 70 -8.43 4.84 6.71
CA SER A 70 -8.35 5.06 5.27
C SER A 70 -6.88 5.03 4.81
N PRO A 71 -6.53 4.40 3.67
CA PRO A 71 -5.17 4.42 3.12
C PRO A 71 -4.63 5.83 2.81
N PHE A 72 -5.53 6.82 2.73
CA PHE A 72 -5.18 8.22 2.53
C PHE A 72 -4.66 8.89 3.81
N ASN A 73 -5.06 8.36 4.98
CA ASN A 73 -4.73 8.91 6.30
C ASN A 73 -3.81 7.99 7.11
N LEU A 74 -3.91 6.67 6.92
CA LEU A 74 -3.08 5.68 7.58
C LEU A 74 -1.66 5.78 7.03
N THR A 75 -0.69 6.09 7.87
CA THR A 75 0.71 6.26 7.48
C THR A 75 1.57 5.05 7.85
N ARG A 76 2.68 4.87 7.13
CA ARG A 76 3.75 3.96 7.49
C ARG A 76 5.09 4.65 7.34
N THR A 77 6.02 4.35 8.24
CA THR A 77 7.40 4.86 8.13
C THR A 77 8.17 4.07 7.07
N LEU A 78 8.77 4.76 6.11
CA LEU A 78 9.82 4.21 5.27
C LEU A 78 11.18 4.57 5.89
N TYR A 79 11.84 3.58 6.50
CA TYR A 79 13.05 3.79 7.29
C TYR A 79 14.23 4.28 6.46
N SER A 80 14.35 3.85 5.20
CA SER A 80 15.36 4.35 4.24
C SER A 80 15.26 5.86 4.01
N LEU A 81 14.06 6.44 4.18
CA LEU A 81 13.81 7.87 4.04
C LEU A 81 13.67 8.58 5.40
N ASN A 82 13.54 7.83 6.49
CA ASN A 82 13.22 8.31 7.84
C ASN A 82 12.02 9.27 7.84
N LYS A 83 10.95 8.87 7.15
CA LYS A 83 9.75 9.69 6.96
C LYS A 83 8.51 8.80 6.83
N GLU A 84 7.39 9.31 7.32
CA GLU A 84 6.07 8.70 7.19
C GLU A 84 5.39 9.10 5.88
N PHE A 85 4.69 8.14 5.28
CA PHE A 85 3.90 8.33 4.07
C PHE A 85 2.56 7.61 4.19
N PRO A 86 1.48 8.14 3.58
CA PRO A 86 0.22 7.43 3.49
C PRO A 86 0.38 6.08 2.78
N VAL A 87 -0.37 5.08 3.23
CA VAL A 87 -0.36 3.73 2.63
C VAL A 87 -0.68 3.79 1.13
N GLU A 88 -1.61 4.65 0.72
CA GLU A 88 -1.92 4.85 -0.71
C GLU A 88 -0.67 5.26 -1.50
N ASN A 89 0.04 6.30 -1.05
CA ASN A 89 1.24 6.79 -1.72
C ASN A 89 2.33 5.72 -1.79
N ILE A 90 2.57 4.99 -0.70
CA ILE A 90 3.55 3.89 -0.68
C ILE A 90 3.21 2.87 -1.75
N VAL A 91 1.96 2.42 -1.80
CA VAL A 91 1.53 1.37 -2.72
C VAL A 91 1.60 1.85 -4.17
N GLN A 92 1.14 3.06 -4.47
CA GLN A 92 1.18 3.62 -5.84
C GLN A 92 2.61 3.87 -6.31
N ALA A 93 3.45 4.46 -5.46
CA ALA A 93 4.86 4.70 -5.75
C ALA A 93 5.65 3.39 -5.97
N SER A 94 5.25 2.32 -5.28
CA SER A 94 5.94 1.04 -5.35
C SER A 94 5.60 0.23 -6.60
N LYS A 95 4.57 0.58 -7.37
CA LYS A 95 4.16 -0.23 -8.54
C LYS A 95 5.25 -0.29 -9.60
N VAL A 96 5.59 -1.50 -10.03
CA VAL A 96 6.37 -1.78 -11.23
C VAL A 96 5.44 -2.41 -12.26
N LEU A 97 5.15 -1.64 -13.29
CA LEU A 97 4.24 -2.01 -14.38
C LEU A 97 5.05 -2.41 -15.62
N GLU A 98 4.39 -3.09 -16.55
CA GLU A 98 5.00 -3.44 -17.85
C GLU A 98 5.59 -2.22 -18.58
N GLN A 99 4.98 -1.04 -18.41
CA GLN A 99 5.36 0.20 -19.09
C GLN A 99 6.20 1.16 -18.22
N GLY A 100 6.62 0.76 -17.02
CA GLY A 100 7.51 1.56 -16.17
C GLY A 100 7.30 1.43 -14.67
N GLY A 101 7.86 2.39 -13.93
CA GLY A 101 7.92 2.38 -12.46
C GLY A 101 9.22 1.77 -11.93
N PRO A 102 9.47 1.80 -10.60
CA PRO A 102 8.65 2.44 -9.58
C PRO A 102 8.60 3.97 -9.69
N TYR A 103 7.51 4.57 -9.22
CA TYR A 103 7.24 6.01 -9.31
C TYR A 103 7.43 6.69 -7.95
N TYR A 104 8.64 6.64 -7.40
CA TYR A 104 8.93 7.14 -6.05
C TYR A 104 8.59 8.61 -5.82
N ASP A 105 8.53 9.43 -6.88
CA ASP A 105 8.05 10.81 -6.80
C ASP A 105 6.63 10.92 -6.23
N LEU A 106 5.79 9.90 -6.39
CA LEU A 106 4.43 9.83 -5.81
C LEU A 106 4.42 9.70 -4.29
N LEU A 107 5.52 9.36 -3.64
CA LEU A 107 5.61 9.44 -2.18
C LEU A 107 5.44 10.89 -1.69
N GLY A 108 5.82 11.88 -2.50
CA GLY A 108 5.77 13.30 -2.14
C GLY A 108 4.46 14.03 -2.47
N THR A 109 3.49 13.37 -3.08
CA THR A 109 2.22 13.98 -3.50
C THR A 109 1.11 13.75 -2.46
N ASP A 110 -0.04 14.40 -2.61
CA ASP A 110 -1.22 14.01 -1.84
C ASP A 110 -1.78 12.63 -2.31
N PRO A 111 -2.45 11.86 -1.43
CA PRO A 111 -2.95 10.53 -1.77
C PRO A 111 -3.88 10.46 -2.98
N LEU A 112 -4.69 11.50 -3.20
CA LEU A 112 -5.63 11.51 -4.33
C LEU A 112 -4.86 11.65 -5.64
N SER A 113 -3.89 12.55 -5.69
CA SER A 113 -2.98 12.69 -6.84
C SER A 113 -2.19 11.41 -7.09
N ALA A 114 -1.66 10.75 -6.05
CA ALA A 114 -0.96 9.48 -6.19
C ALA A 114 -1.87 8.37 -6.77
N LYS A 115 -3.12 8.27 -6.29
CA LYS A 115 -4.10 7.29 -6.75
C LYS A 115 -4.56 7.54 -8.20
N GLN A 116 -4.64 8.80 -8.60
CA GLN A 116 -5.12 9.21 -9.93
C GLN A 116 -4.00 9.36 -10.97
N ASP A 117 -2.74 9.14 -10.59
CA ASP A 117 -1.63 9.29 -11.52
C ASP A 117 -1.74 8.27 -12.67
N PRO A 118 -1.84 8.73 -13.94
CA PRO A 118 -2.08 7.86 -15.08
C PRO A 118 -0.95 6.86 -15.32
N ARG A 119 0.28 7.16 -14.87
CA ARG A 119 1.44 6.27 -14.98
C ARG A 119 1.28 5.02 -14.11
N THR A 120 0.42 5.04 -13.09
CA THR A 120 0.18 3.91 -12.18
C THR A 120 -0.86 2.91 -12.70
N THR A 121 -1.31 3.09 -13.94
CA THR A 121 -2.30 2.24 -14.62
C THR A 121 -1.62 1.27 -15.59
N GLY A 122 -2.14 0.06 -15.70
CA GLY A 122 -1.62 -0.99 -16.58
C GLY A 122 -1.34 -2.30 -15.85
N LYS A 123 -0.66 -3.21 -16.55
CA LYS A 123 -0.34 -4.54 -16.02
C LYS A 123 0.77 -4.46 -14.97
N LEU A 124 0.43 -4.84 -13.74
CA LEU A 124 1.37 -4.91 -12.62
C LEU A 124 2.23 -6.16 -12.72
N GLU A 125 3.55 -5.98 -12.73
CA GLU A 125 4.54 -7.06 -12.77
C GLU A 125 5.09 -7.35 -11.37
N ALA A 126 5.36 -6.31 -10.58
CA ALA A 126 5.88 -6.40 -9.22
C ALA A 126 5.62 -5.12 -8.42
N TYR A 127 5.98 -5.12 -7.15
CA TYR A 127 6.22 -3.89 -6.39
C TYR A 127 7.72 -3.74 -6.10
N SER A 128 8.25 -2.51 -6.09
CA SER A 128 9.59 -2.18 -5.63
C SER A 128 9.50 -1.16 -4.51
N LEU A 129 10.05 -1.49 -3.34
CA LEU A 129 10.01 -0.63 -2.17
C LEU A 129 11.28 -0.81 -1.35
N GLU A 130 11.92 0.31 -1.00
CA GLU A 130 13.17 0.36 -0.22
C GLU A 130 14.33 -0.48 -0.79
N GLY A 131 14.35 -0.64 -2.13
CA GLY A 131 15.39 -1.40 -2.83
C GLY A 131 15.10 -2.89 -3.00
N GLU A 132 13.99 -3.37 -2.45
CA GLU A 132 13.55 -4.77 -2.57
C GLU A 132 12.41 -4.91 -3.58
N LEU A 133 12.25 -6.11 -4.14
CA LEU A 133 11.17 -6.47 -5.07
C LEU A 133 10.19 -7.44 -4.42
N TYR A 134 8.90 -7.22 -4.65
CA TYR A 134 7.80 -7.99 -4.10
C TYR A 134 6.88 -8.46 -5.22
N PRO A 135 6.28 -9.65 -5.10
CA PRO A 135 5.42 -10.20 -6.13
C PRO A 135 4.13 -9.38 -6.31
N ALA A 136 3.63 -9.33 -7.55
CA ALA A 136 2.30 -8.80 -7.85
C ALA A 136 1.16 -9.79 -7.52
N SER A 137 1.49 -11.07 -7.26
CA SER A 137 0.52 -12.13 -6.97
C SER A 137 0.87 -12.89 -5.69
N PRO A 138 -0.09 -13.16 -4.79
CA PRO A 138 -1.49 -12.72 -4.83
C PRO A 138 -1.65 -11.20 -4.78
N ASP A 139 -2.64 -10.68 -5.52
CA ASP A 139 -2.86 -9.24 -5.74
C ASP A 139 -3.06 -8.43 -4.45
N PHE A 140 -3.58 -9.08 -3.41
CA PHE A 140 -3.87 -8.46 -2.13
C PHE A 140 -2.67 -8.41 -1.18
N LEU A 141 -1.66 -9.24 -1.39
CA LEU A 141 -0.76 -9.63 -0.31
C LEU A 141 0.20 -8.51 0.07
N PHE A 142 0.85 -7.88 -0.92
CA PHE A 142 1.72 -6.73 -0.68
C PHE A 142 0.97 -5.57 -0.02
N TYR A 143 -0.21 -5.22 -0.57
CA TYR A 143 -1.05 -4.18 -0.01
C TYR A 143 -1.46 -4.47 1.44
N THR A 144 -1.91 -5.69 1.71
CA THR A 144 -2.37 -6.09 3.05
C THR A 144 -1.22 -6.11 4.04
N TRP A 145 -0.01 -6.51 3.62
CA TRP A 145 1.19 -6.42 4.46
C TRP A 145 1.51 -4.97 4.81
N ILE A 146 1.57 -4.06 3.82
CA ILE A 146 1.81 -2.63 4.06
C ILE A 146 0.77 -2.07 5.04
N TYR A 147 -0.50 -2.37 4.79
CA TYR A 147 -1.63 -1.92 5.60
C TYR A 147 -1.57 -2.45 7.05
N ALA A 148 -1.33 -3.75 7.23
CA ALA A 148 -1.27 -4.37 8.55
C ALA A 148 -0.14 -3.78 9.41
N MET A 149 1.05 -3.55 8.82
CA MET A 149 2.14 -2.90 9.53
C MET A 149 1.80 -1.46 9.89
N ALA A 150 1.17 -0.72 8.97
CA ALA A 150 0.73 0.65 9.22
C ALA A 150 -0.28 0.73 10.38
N VAL A 151 -1.23 -0.21 10.48
CA VAL A 151 -2.17 -0.32 11.61
C VAL A 151 -1.42 -0.50 12.94
N LEU A 152 -0.42 -1.38 12.97
CA LEU A 152 0.38 -1.64 14.17
C LEU A 152 1.27 -0.46 14.58
N GLU A 153 1.85 0.25 13.60
CA GLU A 153 2.66 1.46 13.82
C GLU A 153 1.80 2.59 14.41
N ASN A 154 0.57 2.75 13.91
CA ASN A 154 -0.37 3.79 14.35
C ASN A 154 -1.19 3.44 15.61
N ASN A 155 -0.92 2.28 16.24
CA ASN A 155 -1.64 1.76 17.40
C ASN A 155 -3.17 1.65 17.19
N LEU A 156 -3.60 1.26 15.99
CA LEU A 156 -5.01 1.13 15.61
C LEU A 156 -5.57 -0.30 15.80
N GLN A 157 -4.78 -1.26 16.28
CA GLN A 157 -5.20 -2.65 16.46
C GLN A 157 -6.49 -2.83 17.28
N ARG A 158 -6.70 -2.01 18.32
CA ARG A 158 -7.89 -2.11 19.17
C ARG A 158 -9.17 -1.76 18.41
N VAL A 159 -9.10 -0.76 17.53
CA VAL A 159 -10.22 -0.37 16.65
C VAL A 159 -10.66 -1.56 15.80
N LEU A 160 -9.70 -2.29 15.23
CA LEU A 160 -9.99 -3.47 14.43
C LEU A 160 -10.64 -4.54 15.29
N LEU A 161 -10.04 -4.88 16.45
CA LEU A 161 -10.53 -5.93 17.35
C LEU A 161 -11.98 -5.68 17.83
N ASP A 162 -12.37 -4.41 17.99
CA ASP A 162 -13.71 -3.99 18.42
C ASP A 162 -14.77 -3.94 17.29
N ALA A 163 -14.42 -4.23 16.03
CA ALA A 163 -15.34 -4.22 14.89
C ALA A 163 -15.57 -5.63 14.34
N ASP A 164 -16.80 -6.01 14.01
CA ASP A 164 -17.14 -7.37 13.57
C ASP A 164 -17.02 -7.57 12.07
N ALA A 165 -17.22 -6.51 11.30
CA ALA A 165 -17.11 -6.51 9.86
C ALA A 165 -16.58 -5.17 9.34
N PHE A 166 -16.08 -5.17 8.11
CA PHE A 166 -15.48 -3.99 7.49
C PHE A 166 -16.08 -3.72 6.10
N SER A 167 -16.29 -2.45 5.79
CA SER A 167 -16.72 -1.99 4.47
C SER A 167 -15.77 -0.94 3.88
N ASP A 168 -15.76 -0.90 2.56
CA ASP A 168 -15.17 0.15 1.76
C ASP A 168 -16.18 0.55 0.69
N ILE A 169 -16.82 1.70 0.87
CA ILE A 169 -17.92 2.12 -0.01
C ILE A 169 -17.49 2.33 -1.47
N GLU A 170 -16.21 2.63 -1.69
CA GLU A 170 -15.63 2.84 -3.02
C GLU A 170 -15.26 1.51 -3.71
N PHE A 171 -15.20 0.40 -2.97
CA PHE A 171 -14.86 -0.91 -3.51
C PHE A 171 -16.10 -1.62 -4.04
N ALA A 172 -16.33 -1.52 -5.34
CA ALA A 172 -17.43 -2.19 -6.04
C ALA A 172 -17.05 -3.55 -6.66
N GLY A 173 -15.76 -3.93 -6.65
CA GLY A 173 -15.22 -5.06 -7.41
C GLY A 173 -15.00 -6.34 -6.60
N SER A 174 -14.42 -7.36 -7.26
CA SER A 174 -13.99 -8.63 -6.65
C SER A 174 -12.51 -8.67 -6.28
N ASP A 175 -11.68 -7.88 -6.97
CA ASP A 175 -10.22 -8.02 -7.05
C ASP A 175 -9.49 -6.67 -6.93
N GLY A 176 -8.18 -6.70 -6.70
CA GLY A 176 -7.35 -5.50 -6.48
C GLY A 176 -7.32 -5.04 -5.02
N ASN A 177 -6.61 -3.95 -4.72
CA ASN A 177 -6.42 -3.45 -3.35
C ASN A 177 -7.75 -3.05 -2.70
N CYS A 178 -7.99 -3.52 -1.48
CA CYS A 178 -9.21 -3.26 -0.73
C CYS A 178 -8.89 -3.17 0.76
N GLN A 179 -9.07 -2.00 1.36
CA GLN A 179 -8.78 -1.75 2.77
C GLN A 179 -9.71 -2.54 3.71
N ALA A 180 -10.97 -2.77 3.32
CA ALA A 180 -11.89 -3.56 4.13
C ALA A 180 -11.43 -5.03 4.23
N ARG A 181 -10.96 -5.60 3.11
CA ARG A 181 -10.31 -6.92 3.10
C ARG A 181 -9.06 -6.93 3.96
N ALA A 182 -8.21 -5.91 3.84
CA ALA A 182 -6.99 -5.82 4.65
C ALA A 182 -7.29 -5.72 6.15
N CYS A 183 -8.33 -4.98 6.56
CA CYS A 183 -8.79 -4.91 7.95
C CYS A 183 -9.28 -6.26 8.46
N ALA A 184 -10.11 -6.98 7.70
CA ALA A 184 -10.61 -8.29 8.08
C ALA A 184 -9.47 -9.30 8.28
N ILE A 185 -8.50 -9.35 7.34
CA ILE A 185 -7.31 -10.18 7.46
C ILE A 185 -6.48 -9.77 8.69
N THR A 186 -6.23 -8.48 8.86
CA THR A 186 -5.43 -7.96 9.98
C THR A 186 -6.07 -8.29 11.33
N LYS A 187 -7.39 -8.11 11.48
CA LYS A 187 -8.14 -8.53 12.68
C LYS A 187 -7.96 -10.03 12.94
N SER A 188 -8.20 -10.88 11.95
CA SER A 188 -8.08 -12.33 12.11
C SER A 188 -6.69 -12.74 12.61
N LEU A 189 -5.64 -12.18 12.02
CA LEU A 189 -4.27 -12.49 12.41
C LEU A 189 -3.89 -11.89 13.77
N LEU A 190 -4.44 -10.73 14.15
CA LEU A 190 -4.31 -10.15 15.49
C LEU A 190 -4.94 -11.04 16.56
N THR A 191 -6.18 -11.50 16.34
CA THR A 191 -6.89 -12.40 17.26
C THR A 191 -6.11 -13.70 17.48
N GLN A 192 -5.40 -14.17 16.46
CA GLN A 192 -4.55 -15.36 16.52
C GLN A 192 -3.14 -15.10 17.08
N SER A 193 -2.80 -13.86 17.44
CA SER A 193 -1.45 -13.47 17.87
C SER A 193 -0.35 -13.81 16.84
N ARG A 194 -0.69 -13.75 15.55
CA ARG A 194 0.22 -14.10 14.43
C ARG A 194 0.85 -12.89 13.76
N LEU A 195 0.51 -11.67 14.20
CA LEU A 195 1.16 -10.44 13.76
C LEU A 195 2.13 -9.91 14.81
N LYS A 196 3.26 -9.40 14.34
CA LYS A 196 4.24 -8.67 15.15
C LYS A 196 4.58 -7.34 14.47
N LYS A 197 4.97 -6.34 15.26
CA LYS A 197 5.50 -5.08 14.73
C LYS A 197 6.74 -5.36 13.87
N ASN A 198 6.90 -4.63 12.77
CA ASN A 198 8.02 -4.75 11.84
C ASN A 198 8.20 -6.17 11.23
N MET A 199 7.11 -6.93 11.09
CA MET A 199 7.14 -8.21 10.37
C MET A 199 7.57 -7.99 8.91
N THR A 200 8.51 -8.81 8.43
CA THR A 200 8.94 -8.72 7.02
C THR A 200 7.83 -9.20 6.08
N PHE A 201 7.90 -8.81 4.81
CA PHE A 201 6.95 -9.32 3.82
C PHE A 201 6.99 -10.85 3.73
N GLU A 202 8.17 -11.45 3.81
CA GLU A 202 8.37 -12.89 3.74
C GLU A 202 7.76 -13.63 4.95
N GLU A 203 7.91 -13.09 6.16
CA GLU A 203 7.24 -13.62 7.34
C GLU A 203 5.71 -13.52 7.23
N PHE A 204 5.22 -12.37 6.74
CA PHE A 204 3.79 -12.14 6.55
C PHE A 204 3.20 -13.06 5.47
N SER A 205 3.91 -13.25 4.37
CA SER A 205 3.45 -14.03 3.22
C SER A 205 3.35 -15.52 3.53
N ARG A 206 4.27 -16.04 4.37
CA ARG A 206 4.22 -17.41 4.91
C ARG A 206 2.92 -17.73 5.65
N LEU A 207 2.24 -16.72 6.20
CA LEU A 207 0.96 -16.92 6.88
C LEU A 207 -0.14 -17.43 5.94
N PHE A 208 0.02 -17.28 4.62
CA PHE A 208 -0.96 -17.64 3.59
C PHE A 208 -0.61 -18.93 2.84
N LEU A 209 0.60 -19.47 2.97
CA LEU A 209 1.06 -20.65 2.22
C LEU A 209 0.39 -21.92 2.71
N VAL A 210 -0.09 -22.76 1.80
CA VAL A 210 -0.67 -24.07 2.13
C VAL A 210 0.32 -25.19 1.82
N SER A 211 1.30 -24.92 0.95
CA SER A 211 2.38 -25.85 0.57
C SER A 211 3.64 -25.10 0.10
N ASP A 212 4.76 -25.80 -0.02
CA ASP A 212 6.03 -25.26 -0.54
C ASP A 212 5.90 -24.71 -1.98
N LEU A 213 4.98 -25.27 -2.78
CA LEU A 213 4.68 -24.76 -4.13
C LEU A 213 4.15 -23.32 -4.12
N ASP A 214 3.56 -22.87 -3.02
CA ASP A 214 3.07 -21.51 -2.92
C ASP A 214 4.21 -20.51 -2.65
N GLU A 215 5.31 -20.94 -2.03
CA GLU A 215 6.51 -20.12 -1.84
C GLU A 215 7.11 -19.73 -3.19
N VAL A 216 7.19 -20.68 -4.13
CA VAL A 216 7.64 -20.45 -5.52
C VAL A 216 6.72 -19.48 -6.29
N LYS A 217 5.42 -19.42 -5.96
CA LYS A 217 4.49 -18.47 -6.59
C LYS A 217 4.66 -17.05 -6.05
N LEU A 218 5.09 -16.91 -4.80
CA LEU A 218 5.36 -15.64 -4.14
C LEU A 218 6.72 -15.04 -4.49
N THR A 219 7.68 -15.85 -4.92
CA THR A 219 8.92 -15.28 -5.45
C THR A 219 8.62 -14.53 -6.75
N PRO A 220 9.11 -13.27 -6.91
CA PRO A 220 8.90 -12.51 -8.14
C PRO A 220 9.31 -13.33 -9.38
N LYS A 221 8.37 -13.55 -10.32
CA LYS A 221 8.63 -14.26 -11.59
C LYS A 221 9.36 -13.32 -12.57
N LYS A 222 10.64 -13.09 -12.30
CA LYS A 222 11.71 -12.60 -13.20
C LYS A 222 12.77 -12.01 -12.29
N ASP A 223 14.01 -12.44 -12.48
CA ASP A 223 15.13 -11.55 -12.26
C ASP A 223 14.88 -10.34 -13.16
N PHE A 224 14.38 -9.24 -12.58
CA PHE A 224 14.56 -7.95 -13.23
C PHE A 224 16.05 -7.87 -13.46
N HIS A 225 16.47 -8.04 -14.71
CA HIS A 225 17.88 -7.95 -15.07
C HIS A 225 18.33 -6.58 -14.57
N VAL A 226 19.05 -6.58 -13.44
CA VAL A 226 20.08 -5.60 -13.21
C VAL A 226 21.03 -5.87 -14.37
N GLY A 227 20.90 -5.05 -15.42
CA GLY A 227 21.71 -5.17 -16.62
C GLY A 227 23.19 -5.34 -16.25
N PRO A 228 23.99 -5.91 -17.18
CA PRO A 228 25.36 -6.32 -16.90
C PRO A 228 26.10 -5.18 -16.20
N ASN A 229 26.68 -5.49 -15.02
CA ASN A 229 27.56 -4.67 -14.18
C ASN A 229 27.41 -3.15 -14.41
N PRO A 230 26.72 -2.40 -13.54
CA PRO A 230 26.32 -1.02 -13.84
C PRO A 230 27.53 -0.23 -14.30
N LYS A 231 27.49 0.25 -15.56
CA LYS A 231 28.47 1.22 -16.05
C LYS A 231 28.46 2.36 -15.05
N LYS A 232 29.60 2.61 -14.40
CA LYS A 232 29.73 3.72 -13.47
C LYS A 232 29.30 5.00 -14.19
N THR A 233 28.17 5.55 -13.78
CA THR A 233 27.62 6.76 -14.38
C THR A 233 28.11 7.93 -13.56
N VAL A 234 28.97 8.74 -14.15
CA VAL A 234 29.54 9.90 -13.46
C VAL A 234 28.62 11.09 -13.66
N PHE A 235 28.09 11.62 -12.55
CA PHE A 235 27.25 12.82 -12.56
C PHE A 235 28.07 14.08 -12.28
N SER A 236 27.63 15.20 -12.85
CA SER A 236 28.12 16.57 -12.61
C SER A 236 27.13 17.36 -11.75
N VAL A 237 27.57 18.48 -11.16
CA VAL A 237 26.66 19.41 -10.46
C VAL A 237 25.64 19.95 -11.47
N GLY A 238 24.36 19.92 -11.09
CA GLY A 238 23.24 20.28 -11.95
C GLY A 238 22.56 19.08 -12.63
N ASP A 239 23.23 17.92 -12.74
CA ASP A 239 22.65 16.72 -13.36
C ASP A 239 21.46 16.20 -12.55
N TRP A 240 20.45 15.70 -13.26
CA TRP A 240 19.34 14.95 -12.67
C TRP A 240 19.62 13.45 -12.72
N LEU A 241 19.23 12.77 -11.64
CA LEU A 241 19.39 11.32 -11.50
C LEU A 241 18.18 10.68 -10.84
N MET A 242 18.05 9.37 -11.02
CA MET A 242 17.08 8.52 -10.34
C MET A 242 17.83 7.54 -9.43
N HIS A 243 17.59 7.60 -8.12
CA HIS A 243 18.08 6.62 -7.17
C HIS A 243 17.01 5.53 -6.94
N PRO A 244 17.35 4.22 -6.99
CA PRO A 244 16.38 3.12 -7.02
C PRO A 244 15.58 2.91 -5.72
N ALA A 245 15.94 3.58 -4.63
CA ALA A 245 15.19 3.55 -3.37
C ALA A 245 14.75 4.93 -2.86
N ILE A 246 15.25 6.02 -3.46
CA ILE A 246 14.97 7.39 -2.97
C ILE A 246 14.19 8.20 -4.00
N GLY A 247 14.27 7.84 -5.27
CA GLY A 247 13.61 8.53 -6.38
C GLY A 247 14.49 9.59 -7.03
N GLN A 248 13.83 10.56 -7.65
CA GLN A 248 14.48 11.59 -8.47
C GLN A 248 15.16 12.67 -7.62
N GLY A 249 16.34 13.10 -8.04
CA GLY A 249 17.04 14.21 -7.41
C GLY A 249 18.04 14.89 -8.33
N GLN A 250 18.42 16.12 -7.96
CA GLN A 250 19.42 16.93 -8.67
C GLN A 250 20.72 16.97 -7.87
N VAL A 251 21.86 16.79 -8.53
CA VAL A 251 23.18 16.90 -7.90
C VAL A 251 23.46 18.37 -7.56
N MET A 252 23.57 18.66 -6.27
CA MET A 252 23.88 20.01 -5.77
C MET A 252 25.37 20.20 -5.53
N LYS A 253 26.07 19.14 -5.11
CA LYS A 253 27.51 19.17 -4.84
C LYS A 253 28.13 17.81 -5.15
N LYS A 254 29.36 17.82 -5.64
CA LYS A 254 30.18 16.64 -5.83
C LYS A 254 31.54 16.83 -5.16
N THR A 255 31.97 15.82 -4.43
CA THR A 255 33.31 15.74 -3.81
C THR A 255 34.00 14.46 -4.29
N PRO A 256 35.29 14.24 -3.95
CA PRO A 256 35.97 12.99 -4.30
C PRO A 256 35.32 11.73 -3.71
N ARG A 257 34.60 11.85 -2.60
CA ARG A 257 34.01 10.73 -1.86
C ARG A 257 32.49 10.66 -1.94
N ASP A 258 31.81 11.79 -2.10
CA ASP A 258 30.35 11.88 -1.95
C ASP A 258 29.69 12.82 -2.96
N TYR A 259 28.40 12.57 -3.20
CA TYR A 259 27.47 13.49 -3.83
C TYR A 259 26.47 14.03 -2.81
N THR A 260 26.21 15.33 -2.83
CA THR A 260 25.03 15.91 -2.20
C THR A 260 23.96 16.08 -3.26
N ILE A 261 22.82 15.41 -3.08
CA ILE A 261 21.72 15.36 -4.03
C ILE A 261 20.48 15.92 -3.34
N MET A 262 19.78 16.83 -4.01
CA MET A 262 18.47 17.31 -3.59
C MET A 262 17.40 16.39 -4.20
N PHE A 263 16.89 15.45 -3.41
CA PHE A 263 15.81 14.56 -3.83
C PHE A 263 14.46 15.23 -3.66
N ARG A 264 13.55 15.00 -4.62
CA ARG A 264 12.20 15.59 -4.59
C ARG A 264 11.40 15.20 -3.35
N VAL A 265 11.58 13.97 -2.88
CA VAL A 265 10.77 13.39 -1.79
C VAL A 265 11.43 13.52 -0.41
N SER A 266 12.72 13.17 -0.33
CA SER A 266 13.45 13.07 0.92
C SER A 266 14.30 14.31 1.25
N GLY A 267 14.34 15.29 0.34
CA GLY A 267 15.15 16.49 0.47
C GLY A 267 16.65 16.24 0.25
N PRO A 268 17.54 17.06 0.82
CA PRO A 268 18.97 16.90 0.64
C PRO A 268 19.47 15.62 1.31
N ARG A 269 20.25 14.84 0.57
CA ARG A 269 20.97 13.65 1.06
C ARG A 269 22.40 13.67 0.56
N THR A 270 23.33 13.22 1.41
CA THR A 270 24.72 12.98 1.01
C THR A 270 24.93 11.49 0.88
N LEU A 271 25.25 11.04 -0.32
CA LEU A 271 25.45 9.63 -0.66
C LEU A 271 26.88 9.42 -1.13
N ARG A 272 27.46 8.26 -0.80
CA ARG A 272 28.81 7.92 -1.25
C ARG A 272 28.86 7.82 -2.77
N LYS A 273 29.99 8.25 -3.33
CA LYS A 273 30.26 8.29 -4.77
C LYS A 273 30.05 6.93 -5.44
N ASP A 274 30.56 5.87 -4.83
CA ASP A 274 30.39 4.50 -5.33
C ASP A 274 28.92 4.11 -5.41
N VAL A 275 28.13 4.41 -4.38
CA VAL A 275 26.69 4.13 -4.37
C VAL A 275 25.98 4.89 -5.49
N VAL A 276 26.24 6.18 -5.65
CA VAL A 276 25.58 7.01 -6.67
C VAL A 276 25.96 6.57 -8.08
N GLU A 277 27.25 6.40 -8.35
CA GLU A 277 27.73 6.06 -9.70
C GLU A 277 27.35 4.63 -10.11
N THR A 278 27.06 3.75 -9.14
CA THR A 278 26.74 2.33 -9.38
C THR A 278 25.23 2.07 -9.37
N LYS A 279 24.46 2.79 -8.55
CA LYS A 279 23.03 2.51 -8.36
C LYS A 279 22.11 3.51 -9.06
N CYS A 280 22.55 4.74 -9.32
CA CYS A 280 21.69 5.75 -9.94
C CYS A 280 21.73 5.69 -11.47
N SER A 281 20.60 5.98 -12.11
CA SER A 281 20.51 6.23 -13.56
C SER A 281 20.36 7.71 -13.87
N ARG A 282 20.88 8.14 -15.02
CA ARG A 282 20.70 9.52 -15.52
C ARG A 282 19.29 9.69 -16.08
N LEU A 283 18.69 10.84 -15.77
CA LEU A 283 17.40 11.28 -16.29
C LEU A 283 17.58 12.22 -17.47
#